data_AF-A0A919FWI0-F1
#
_entry.id   AF-A0A919FWI0-F1
#
_cell.length_a   1.000
_cell.length_b   1.000
_cell.length_c   1.000
_cell.angle_alpha   90.00
_cell.angle_beta   90.00
_cell.angle_gamma   90.00
#
_symmetry.space_group_name_H-M   'P 1'
#
loop_
_entity.id
_entity.type
_entity.pdbx_description
1 polymer ?
#
loop_
_entity_poly.entity_id
_entity_poly.type
_entity_poly.pdbx_seq_one_letter_code
_entity_poly.pdbx_strand_id
1 'polypeptide(L)'
;MTIHVAGRRRSAASLAAAFPGAEVIDVTSRAGEPWVRLSPFHPHGGVPVPWSEGVAGQSVEGVWQALKVFEGSDVDRSKLAITSMKGLKRTVRRYGPVRGHRAGLDGARLLGYEEARRRIYLPSYRWVLENRVADLVERIRAKPEVVLLDHTTNGDVTDLATPLSHAALVRLHVEGRWPSEG
;
A
#
# COMPACT_ATOMS: atom_id res chain seq x y z
N MET A 1 6.48 18.78 13.22
CA MET A 1 5.75 17.51 13.25
C MET A 1 6.74 16.37 13.16
N THR A 2 6.52 15.30 13.92
CA THR A 2 7.32 14.07 13.90
C THR A 2 6.43 12.86 13.62
N ILE A 3 6.84 11.96 12.72
CA ILE A 3 6.11 10.74 12.40
C ILE A 3 7.01 9.52 12.61
N HIS A 4 6.61 8.66 13.56
CA HIS A 4 7.21 7.36 13.79
C HIS A 4 6.41 6.27 13.08
N VAL A 5 7.08 5.17 12.74
CA VAL A 5 6.42 3.96 12.21
C VAL A 5 6.74 2.81 13.15
N ALA A 6 5.71 2.08 13.57
CA ALA A 6 5.87 0.98 14.51
C ALA A 6 5.04 -0.25 14.12
N GLY A 7 5.52 -1.41 14.56
CA GLY A 7 4.80 -2.66 14.34
C GLY A 7 3.48 -2.70 15.11
N ARG A 8 2.39 -3.07 14.44
CA ARG A 8 1.02 -3.17 14.98
C ARG A 8 0.87 -4.11 16.17
N ARG A 9 1.83 -5.03 16.37
CA ARG A 9 1.85 -5.98 17.49
C ARG A 9 2.46 -5.39 18.77
N ARG A 10 3.08 -4.20 18.72
CA ARG A 10 3.59 -3.55 19.92
C ARG A 10 2.44 -3.18 20.85
N SER A 11 2.65 -3.36 22.15
CA SER A 11 1.66 -3.01 23.17
C SER A 11 1.58 -1.49 23.35
N ALA A 12 0.44 -1.01 23.83
CA ALA A 12 0.24 0.41 24.15
C ALA A 12 1.30 0.91 25.15
N ALA A 13 1.61 0.12 26.19
CA ALA A 13 2.64 0.46 27.17
C ALA A 13 4.04 0.62 26.54
N SER A 14 4.43 -0.28 25.62
CA SER A 14 5.71 -0.19 24.91
C SER A 14 5.77 1.04 24.00
N LEU A 15 4.66 1.39 23.34
CA LEU A 15 4.58 2.57 22.49
C LEU A 15 4.64 3.86 23.32
N ALA A 16 3.88 3.93 24.43
CA ALA A 16 3.87 5.08 25.33
C ALA A 16 5.24 5.32 25.98
N ALA A 17 5.98 4.27 26.33
CA ALA A 17 7.33 4.39 26.85
C ALA A 17 8.34 4.89 25.80
N ALA A 18 8.21 4.44 24.54
CA ALA A 18 9.13 4.82 23.47
C ALA A 18 8.82 6.19 22.85
N PHE A 19 7.55 6.59 22.84
CA PHE A 19 7.04 7.80 22.21
C PHE A 19 6.05 8.51 23.16
N PRO A 20 6.54 9.04 24.29
CA PRO A 20 5.68 9.64 25.30
C PRO A 20 4.92 10.84 24.72
N GLY A 21 3.58 10.82 24.84
CA GLY A 21 2.71 11.88 24.34
C GLY A 21 2.39 11.84 22.85
N ALA A 22 2.99 10.90 22.09
CA ALA A 22 2.68 10.73 20.66
C ALA A 22 1.30 10.09 20.46
N GLU A 23 0.54 10.58 19.50
CA GLU A 23 -0.74 9.97 19.13
C GLU A 23 -0.51 8.70 18.31
N VAL A 24 -1.07 7.57 18.75
CA VAL A 24 -0.94 6.29 18.05
C VAL A 24 -2.10 6.12 17.07
N ILE A 25 -1.78 5.95 15.79
CA ILE A 25 -2.76 5.81 14.71
C ILE A 25 -2.53 4.47 13.99
N ASP A 26 -3.52 3.58 14.04
CA ASP A 26 -3.53 2.35 13.24
C ASP A 26 -3.97 2.67 11.81
N VAL A 27 -3.16 2.33 10.81
CA VAL A 27 -3.50 2.52 9.38
C VAL A 27 -3.70 1.18 8.65
N THR A 28 -3.64 0.07 9.38
CA THR A 28 -3.82 -1.28 8.81
C THR A 28 -5.25 -1.49 8.30
N SER A 29 -5.46 -2.57 7.56
CA SER A 29 -6.81 -2.97 7.11
C SER A 29 -7.75 -3.40 8.24
N ARG A 30 -7.30 -3.33 9.51
CA ARG A 30 -8.09 -3.59 10.72
C ARG A 30 -8.25 -2.36 11.60
N ALA A 31 -7.76 -1.21 11.15
CA ALA A 31 -7.93 0.05 11.85
C ALA A 31 -9.42 0.42 11.96
N GLY A 32 -9.74 1.29 12.91
CA GLY A 32 -11.04 1.95 12.97
C GLY A 32 -11.14 3.09 11.95
N GLU A 33 -12.36 3.56 11.71
CA GLU A 33 -12.59 4.80 10.97
C GLU A 33 -12.00 6.01 11.74
N PRO A 34 -11.46 7.02 11.04
CA PRO A 34 -11.33 7.11 9.58
C PRO A 34 -10.08 6.41 9.01
N TRP A 35 -9.19 5.92 9.87
CA TRP A 35 -7.81 5.58 9.51
C TRP A 35 -7.67 4.32 8.66
N VAL A 36 -8.65 3.41 8.71
CA VAL A 36 -8.72 2.24 7.81
C VAL A 36 -8.66 2.62 6.32
N ARG A 37 -9.09 3.84 5.98
CA ARG A 37 -9.05 4.39 4.62
C ARG A 37 -7.62 4.60 4.11
N LEU A 38 -6.62 4.70 4.98
CA LEU A 38 -5.20 4.75 4.57
C LEU A 38 -4.65 3.38 4.19
N SER A 39 -5.37 2.29 4.47
CA SER A 39 -4.94 0.96 4.07
C SER A 39 -4.99 0.79 2.54
N PRO A 40 -3.96 0.19 1.90
CA PRO A 40 -3.99 -0.11 0.46
C PRO A 40 -5.08 -1.13 0.08
N PHE A 41 -5.71 -1.77 1.06
CA PHE A 41 -6.83 -2.70 0.90
C PHE A 41 -8.20 -2.00 0.89
N HIS A 42 -8.27 -0.72 1.30
CA HIS A 42 -9.55 -0.02 1.36
C HIS A 42 -10.10 0.22 -0.06
N PRO A 43 -11.39 -0.11 -0.32
CA PRO A 43 -11.97 -0.07 -1.65
C PRO A 43 -12.45 1.33 -2.05
N HIS A 44 -11.52 2.28 -2.22
CA HIS A 44 -11.83 3.67 -2.60
C HIS A 44 -12.51 3.83 -3.96
N GLY A 45 -12.31 2.88 -4.87
CA GLY A 45 -12.78 3.03 -6.25
C GLY A 45 -11.97 4.03 -7.07
N GLY A 46 -11.85 3.76 -8.38
CA GLY A 46 -11.22 4.67 -9.33
C GLY A 46 -9.69 4.72 -9.27
N VAL A 47 -9.03 3.78 -8.57
CA VAL A 47 -7.56 3.72 -8.50
C VAL A 47 -7.02 3.37 -9.90
N PRO A 48 -6.28 4.26 -10.59
CA PRO A 48 -5.82 4.00 -11.94
C PRO A 48 -4.93 2.76 -12.02
N VAL A 49 -5.07 1.98 -13.09
CA VAL A 49 -4.17 0.85 -13.38
C VAL A 49 -3.05 1.34 -14.29
N PRO A 50 -1.77 1.34 -13.84
CA PRO A 50 -0.66 1.79 -14.67
C PRO A 50 -0.60 1.06 -16.02
N TRP A 51 -0.34 1.82 -17.09
CA TRP A 51 -0.33 1.36 -18.50
C TRP A 51 -1.63 0.71 -18.99
N SER A 52 -2.77 0.99 -18.36
CA SER A 52 -4.08 0.52 -18.81
C SER A 52 -5.04 1.70 -18.83
N GLU A 53 -5.00 2.47 -19.91
CA GLU A 53 -5.79 3.71 -20.06
C GLU A 53 -7.28 3.46 -19.88
N GLY A 54 -7.96 4.34 -19.13
CA GLY A 54 -9.37 4.22 -18.81
C GLY A 54 -9.73 3.09 -17.83
N VAL A 55 -8.76 2.29 -17.37
CA VAL A 55 -9.01 1.19 -16.43
C VAL A 55 -8.66 1.61 -15.00
N ALA A 56 -9.57 1.29 -14.08
CA ALA A 56 -9.40 1.53 -12.66
C ALA A 56 -9.78 0.32 -11.80
N GLY A 57 -9.15 0.21 -10.64
CA GLY A 57 -9.46 -0.76 -9.61
C GLY A 57 -10.18 -0.15 -8.41
N GLN A 58 -10.74 -1.02 -7.57
CA GLN A 58 -11.38 -0.65 -6.31
C GLN A 58 -10.35 -0.29 -5.23
N SER A 59 -9.17 -0.91 -5.22
CA SER A 59 -8.12 -0.67 -4.23
C SER A 59 -6.72 -0.81 -4.83
N VAL A 60 -5.70 -0.29 -4.15
CA VAL A 60 -4.29 -0.44 -4.54
C VAL A 60 -3.89 -1.91 -4.55
N GLU A 61 -4.30 -2.67 -3.53
CA GLU A 61 -4.09 -4.13 -3.51
C GLU A 61 -4.80 -4.82 -4.69
N GLY A 62 -6.00 -4.36 -5.06
CA GLY A 62 -6.72 -4.87 -6.24
C GLY A 62 -5.90 -4.72 -7.52
N VAL A 63 -5.35 -3.54 -7.76
CA VAL A 63 -4.43 -3.27 -8.87
C VAL A 63 -3.19 -4.17 -8.79
N TRP A 64 -2.57 -4.25 -7.61
CA TRP A 64 -1.38 -5.07 -7.37
C TRP A 64 -1.61 -6.56 -7.66
N GLN A 65 -2.74 -7.11 -7.23
CA GLN A 65 -3.10 -8.52 -7.43
C GLN A 65 -3.57 -8.81 -8.87
N ALA A 66 -4.21 -7.85 -9.52
CA ALA A 66 -4.63 -7.97 -10.91
C ALA A 66 -3.43 -8.11 -11.84
N LEU A 67 -2.38 -7.30 -11.62
CA LEU A 67 -1.18 -7.30 -12.46
C LEU A 67 -0.16 -8.38 -12.07
N LYS A 68 -0.34 -9.06 -10.95
CA LYS A 68 0.59 -10.10 -10.49
C LYS A 68 0.54 -11.32 -11.41
N VAL A 69 1.69 -11.81 -11.85
CA VAL A 69 1.81 -12.98 -12.72
C VAL A 69 2.49 -14.10 -11.96
N PHE A 70 1.93 -15.30 -12.07
CA PHE A 70 2.46 -16.53 -11.52
C PHE A 70 2.81 -17.50 -12.65
N GLU A 71 3.56 -18.55 -12.35
CA GLU A 71 3.85 -19.61 -13.30
C GLU A 71 2.58 -20.25 -13.88
N GLY A 72 1.58 -20.51 -13.05
CA GLY A 72 0.33 -21.15 -13.46
C GLY A 72 -0.81 -20.18 -13.81
N SER A 73 -0.59 -18.86 -13.82
CA SER A 73 -1.67 -17.89 -14.05
C SER A 73 -1.15 -16.48 -14.38
N ASP A 74 -1.68 -15.88 -15.46
CA ASP A 74 -1.36 -14.51 -15.88
C ASP A 74 -2.14 -13.45 -15.07
N VAL A 75 -2.27 -12.22 -15.57
CA VAL A 75 -3.09 -11.15 -14.99
C VAL A 75 -4.52 -11.61 -14.72
N ASP A 76 -5.13 -11.07 -13.67
CA ASP A 76 -6.50 -11.39 -13.27
C ASP A 76 -7.31 -10.11 -13.05
N ARG A 77 -7.99 -9.67 -14.12
CA ARG A 77 -8.84 -8.46 -14.11
C ARG A 77 -9.93 -8.50 -13.06
N SER A 78 -10.39 -9.69 -12.63
CA SER A 78 -11.42 -9.80 -11.60
C SER A 78 -11.00 -9.15 -10.28
N LYS A 79 -9.69 -9.04 -10.00
CA LYS A 79 -9.18 -8.40 -8.77
C LYS A 79 -9.41 -6.91 -8.72
N LEU A 80 -9.59 -6.26 -9.87
CA LEU A 80 -9.89 -4.84 -9.94
C LEU A 80 -11.26 -4.51 -9.37
N ALA A 81 -12.24 -5.43 -9.48
CA ALA A 81 -13.62 -5.21 -9.03
C ALA A 81 -13.86 -5.58 -7.56
N ILE A 82 -12.87 -6.15 -6.86
CA ILE A 82 -13.08 -6.67 -5.50
C ILE A 82 -13.08 -5.52 -4.49
N THR A 83 -14.20 -5.39 -3.77
CA THR A 83 -14.42 -4.39 -2.70
C THR A 83 -14.25 -4.95 -1.29
N SER A 84 -13.94 -6.23 -1.15
CA SER A 84 -13.76 -6.89 0.15
C SER A 84 -12.45 -7.67 0.22
N MET A 85 -12.02 -8.08 1.41
CA MET A 85 -10.82 -8.91 1.55
C MET A 85 -11.00 -10.32 0.94
N LYS A 86 -12.24 -10.77 0.73
CA LYS A 86 -12.54 -12.13 0.24
C LYS A 86 -12.19 -12.26 -1.24
N GLY A 87 -11.27 -13.17 -1.56
CA GLY A 87 -10.89 -13.48 -2.94
C GLY A 87 -9.91 -12.50 -3.59
N LEU A 88 -9.46 -11.47 -2.86
CA LEU A 88 -8.54 -10.44 -3.33
C LEU A 88 -7.12 -10.98 -3.56
N LYS A 89 -6.59 -11.71 -2.57
CA LYS A 89 -5.20 -12.19 -2.62
C LYS A 89 -5.05 -13.42 -3.51
N ARG A 90 -4.06 -13.38 -4.40
CA ARG A 90 -3.56 -14.52 -5.17
C ARG A 90 -2.26 -15.02 -4.55
N THR A 91 -2.16 -16.33 -4.29
CA THR A 91 -1.11 -16.93 -3.47
C THR A 91 -0.31 -17.99 -4.23
N VAL A 92 0.96 -18.15 -3.86
CA VAL A 92 1.86 -19.13 -4.48
C VAL A 92 1.39 -20.57 -4.30
N ARG A 93 0.70 -20.87 -3.19
CA ARG A 93 0.11 -22.19 -2.94
C ARG A 93 -0.91 -22.59 -4.00
N ARG A 94 -1.63 -21.62 -4.58
CA ARG A 94 -2.69 -21.88 -5.58
C ARG A 94 -2.19 -21.75 -7.01
N TYR A 95 -1.30 -20.79 -7.28
CA TYR A 95 -0.94 -20.39 -8.65
C TYR A 95 0.52 -20.67 -9.03
N GLY A 96 1.32 -21.24 -8.11
CA GLY A 96 2.76 -21.47 -8.31
C GLY A 96 3.62 -20.26 -7.96
N PRO A 97 4.94 -20.30 -8.23
CA PRO A 97 5.86 -19.19 -8.00
C PRO A 97 5.44 -17.90 -8.73
N VAL A 98 5.73 -16.75 -8.11
CA VAL A 98 5.52 -15.44 -8.75
C VAL A 98 6.59 -15.23 -9.81
N ARG A 99 6.19 -14.84 -11.02
CA ARG A 99 7.10 -14.50 -12.12
C ARG A 99 7.38 -13.00 -12.18
N GLY A 100 6.44 -12.18 -11.73
CA GLY A 100 6.58 -10.72 -11.65
C GLY A 100 5.23 -10.03 -11.69
N HIS A 101 5.21 -8.80 -12.20
CA HIS A 101 3.98 -8.04 -12.46
C HIS A 101 3.94 -7.54 -13.89
N ARG A 102 2.79 -7.62 -14.54
CA ARG A 102 2.64 -7.14 -15.91
C ARG A 102 2.62 -5.61 -15.96
N ALA A 103 3.34 -5.04 -16.91
CA ALA A 103 3.27 -3.62 -17.23
C ALA A 103 1.97 -3.32 -18.00
N GLY A 104 0.86 -3.17 -17.27
CA GLY A 104 -0.49 -3.03 -17.82
C GLY A 104 -1.18 -4.37 -18.05
N LEU A 105 -2.50 -4.36 -18.18
CA LEU A 105 -3.32 -5.57 -18.33
C LEU A 105 -3.10 -6.30 -19.65
N ASP A 106 -2.70 -5.57 -20.67
CA ASP A 106 -2.47 -6.07 -22.04
C ASP A 106 -1.01 -5.91 -22.48
N GLY A 107 -0.11 -5.51 -21.56
CA GLY A 107 1.30 -5.33 -21.87
C GLY A 107 2.02 -6.65 -22.10
N ALA A 108 3.15 -6.60 -22.81
CA ALA A 108 4.02 -7.78 -22.99
C ALA A 108 5.08 -7.90 -21.89
N ARG A 109 5.55 -6.78 -21.35
CA ARG A 109 6.68 -6.73 -20.41
C ARG A 109 6.27 -7.20 -19.01
N LEU A 110 7.13 -8.04 -18.42
CA LEU A 110 7.03 -8.45 -17.03
C LEU A 110 8.07 -7.71 -16.19
N LEU A 111 7.62 -7.07 -15.12
CA LEU A 111 8.43 -6.31 -14.19
C LEU A 111 8.92 -7.22 -13.06
N GLY A 112 10.18 -7.06 -12.69
CA GLY A 112 10.72 -7.61 -11.45
C GLY A 112 10.06 -6.97 -10.22
N TYR A 113 10.22 -7.58 -9.05
CA TYR A 113 9.48 -7.17 -7.84
C TYR A 113 9.79 -5.73 -7.40
N GLU A 114 11.06 -5.28 -7.45
CA GLU A 114 11.40 -3.89 -7.14
C GLU A 114 10.77 -2.91 -8.14
N GLU A 115 10.94 -3.18 -9.44
CA GLU A 115 10.40 -2.33 -10.50
C GLU A 115 8.86 -2.25 -10.41
N ALA A 116 8.21 -3.36 -10.11
CA ALA A 116 6.77 -3.40 -9.86
C ALA A 116 6.38 -2.51 -8.67
N ARG A 117 7.13 -2.53 -7.55
CA ARG A 117 6.87 -1.61 -6.43
C ARG A 117 6.93 -0.16 -6.90
N ARG A 118 7.99 0.20 -7.62
CA ARG A 118 8.22 1.58 -8.10
C ARG A 118 7.18 2.05 -9.09
N ARG A 119 6.85 1.22 -10.08
CA ARG A 119 6.04 1.64 -11.23
C ARG A 119 4.56 1.28 -11.11
N ILE A 120 4.20 0.40 -10.18
CA ILE A 120 2.80 0.01 -9.93
C ILE A 120 2.35 0.45 -8.55
N TYR A 121 2.99 -0.08 -7.50
CA TYR A 121 2.50 0.10 -6.14
C TYR A 121 2.57 1.56 -5.68
N LEU A 122 3.75 2.19 -5.84
CA LEU A 122 3.95 3.58 -5.45
C LEU A 122 2.98 4.53 -6.16
N PRO A 123 2.89 4.60 -7.51
CA PRO A 123 2.00 5.56 -8.16
C PRO A 123 0.53 5.32 -7.83
N SER A 124 0.12 4.05 -7.69
CA SER A 124 -1.25 3.71 -7.28
C SER A 124 -1.54 4.20 -5.86
N TYR A 125 -0.61 4.01 -4.92
CA TYR A 125 -0.82 4.44 -3.54
C TYR A 125 -0.71 5.95 -3.37
N ARG A 126 0.26 6.61 -4.02
CA ARG A 126 0.36 8.07 -4.06
C ARG A 126 -0.93 8.69 -4.56
N TRP A 127 -1.48 8.17 -5.65
CA TRP A 127 -2.74 8.66 -6.20
C TRP A 127 -3.88 8.57 -5.17
N VAL A 128 -3.97 7.48 -4.39
CA VAL A 128 -4.96 7.37 -3.30
C VAL A 128 -4.71 8.43 -2.21
N LEU A 129 -3.47 8.61 -1.78
CA LEU A 129 -3.12 9.62 -0.77
C LEU A 129 -3.53 11.03 -1.21
N GLU A 130 -3.35 11.35 -2.49
CA GLU A 130 -3.63 12.67 -3.06
C GLU A 130 -5.11 12.88 -3.43
N ASN A 131 -5.84 11.83 -3.84
CA ASN A 131 -7.16 11.97 -4.46
C ASN A 131 -8.32 11.35 -3.67
N ARG A 132 -8.03 10.55 -2.64
CA ARG A 132 -9.05 9.81 -1.88
C ARG A 132 -9.01 10.04 -0.38
N VAL A 133 -7.82 10.31 0.16
CA VAL A 133 -7.60 10.48 1.60
C VAL A 133 -6.71 11.68 1.93
N ALA A 134 -6.67 12.67 1.05
CA ALA A 134 -5.91 13.91 1.29
C ALA A 134 -6.33 14.59 2.60
N ASP A 135 -7.62 14.53 2.96
CA ASP A 135 -8.11 15.04 4.23
C ASP A 135 -7.50 14.32 5.44
N LEU A 136 -7.27 13.00 5.35
CA LEU A 136 -6.62 12.23 6.42
C LEU A 136 -5.11 12.48 6.49
N VAL A 137 -4.47 12.68 5.33
CA VAL A 137 -3.07 13.11 5.25
C VAL A 137 -2.90 14.46 5.97
N GLU A 138 -3.79 15.42 5.74
CA GLU A 138 -3.75 16.72 6.42
C GLU A 138 -4.05 16.62 7.92
N ARG A 139 -4.94 15.71 8.34
CA ARG A 139 -5.14 15.42 9.77
C ARG A 139 -3.88 14.86 10.44
N ILE A 140 -3.09 14.05 9.73
CA ILE A 140 -1.78 13.60 10.22
C ILE A 140 -0.82 14.80 10.28
N ARG A 141 -0.79 15.62 9.23
CA ARG A 141 0.08 16.81 9.14
C ARG A 141 -0.14 17.82 10.28
N ALA A 142 -1.39 17.96 10.73
CA ALA A 142 -1.78 18.87 11.80
C ALA A 142 -1.36 18.40 13.21
N LYS A 143 -0.90 17.16 13.37
CA LYS A 143 -0.51 16.61 14.68
C LYS A 143 0.97 16.92 14.97
N PRO A 144 1.33 17.26 16.22
CA PRO A 144 2.72 17.54 16.56
C PRO A 144 3.61 16.30 16.48
N GLU A 145 3.10 15.14 16.93
CA GLU A 145 3.82 13.88 16.91
C GLU A 145 2.86 12.70 16.82
N VAL A 146 3.14 11.74 15.92
CA VAL A 146 2.32 10.55 15.71
C VAL A 146 3.17 9.29 15.56
N VAL A 147 2.57 8.15 15.92
CA VAL A 147 3.08 6.81 15.62
C VAL A 147 2.08 6.10 14.71
N LEU A 148 2.49 5.85 13.46
CA LEU A 148 1.68 5.08 12.51
C LEU A 148 1.96 3.59 12.66
N LEU A 149 0.90 2.79 12.85
CA LEU A 149 1.01 1.34 13.00
C LEU A 149 0.77 0.60 11.70
N ASP A 150 1.64 -0.38 11.42
CA ASP A 150 1.52 -1.31 10.29
C ASP A 150 2.09 -2.69 10.66
N HIS A 151 1.84 -3.71 9.85
CA HIS A 151 2.37 -5.07 10.03
C HIS A 151 3.88 -5.18 9.75
N THR A 152 4.43 -4.26 8.96
CA THR A 152 5.85 -4.11 8.64
C THR A 152 6.23 -2.63 8.79
N THR A 153 7.52 -2.33 8.93
CA THR A 153 8.04 -0.96 9.07
C THR A 153 9.01 -0.58 7.95
N ASN A 154 9.22 -1.46 6.97
CA ASN A 154 10.13 -1.23 5.85
C ASN A 154 9.61 -0.10 4.95
N GLY A 155 10.32 1.02 4.90
CA GLY A 155 10.03 2.12 3.98
C GLY A 155 10.95 2.15 2.75
N ASP A 156 11.89 1.23 2.65
CA ASP A 156 12.85 1.15 1.55
C ASP A 156 12.29 0.27 0.43
N VAL A 157 12.05 0.91 -0.71
CA VAL A 157 11.53 0.24 -1.90
C VAL A 157 12.52 -0.80 -2.45
N THR A 158 13.83 -0.62 -2.22
CA THR A 158 14.91 -1.54 -2.63
C THR A 158 15.10 -2.71 -1.68
N ASP A 159 14.65 -2.61 -0.43
CA ASP A 159 14.66 -3.76 0.48
C ASP A 159 13.54 -4.74 0.11
N LEU A 160 13.90 -5.79 -0.64
CA LEU A 160 12.99 -6.84 -1.08
C LEU A 160 12.80 -7.96 -0.04
N ALA A 161 13.59 -7.98 1.04
CA ALA A 161 13.52 -9.03 2.05
C ALA A 161 12.22 -8.96 2.85
N THR A 162 11.65 -7.76 2.99
CA THR A 162 10.40 -7.54 3.71
C THR A 162 9.39 -6.76 2.87
N PRO A 163 8.07 -6.96 3.07
CA PRO A 163 7.06 -6.16 2.38
C PRO A 163 7.18 -4.68 2.72
N LEU A 164 6.89 -3.83 1.74
CA LEU A 164 6.86 -2.38 1.90
C LEU A 164 5.72 -1.98 2.85
N SER A 165 6.02 -1.08 3.79
CA SER A 165 5.09 -0.55 4.78
C SER A 165 4.31 0.62 4.19
N HIS A 166 2.99 0.54 4.27
CA HIS A 166 2.13 1.66 3.86
C HIS A 166 2.16 2.78 4.89
N ALA A 167 2.34 2.48 6.19
CA ALA A 167 2.60 3.51 7.21
C ALA A 167 3.89 4.29 6.92
N ALA A 168 4.97 3.61 6.51
CA ALA A 168 6.21 4.28 6.11
C ALA A 168 6.03 5.14 4.85
N LEU A 169 5.22 4.70 3.89
CA LEU A 169 4.90 5.50 2.71
C LEU A 169 4.03 6.72 3.04
N VAL A 170 3.04 6.60 3.94
CA VAL A 170 2.28 7.76 4.42
C VAL A 170 3.21 8.80 5.04
N ARG A 171 4.15 8.38 5.90
CA ARG A 171 5.18 9.27 6.43
C ARG A 171 5.96 9.96 5.32
N LEU A 172 6.51 9.19 4.37
CA LEU A 172 7.31 9.73 3.28
C LEU A 172 6.53 10.71 2.42
N HIS A 173 5.24 10.47 2.20
CA HIS A 173 4.35 11.40 1.49
C HIS A 173 4.16 12.71 2.26
N VAL A 174 3.82 12.63 3.55
CA VAL A 174 3.61 13.82 4.39
C VAL A 174 4.88 14.67 4.46
N GLU A 175 6.04 14.05 4.54
CA GLU A 175 7.35 14.70 4.62
C GLU A 175 7.89 15.18 3.27
N GLY A 176 7.20 14.95 2.15
CA GLY A 176 7.66 15.35 0.82
C GLY A 176 8.86 14.55 0.32
N ARG A 177 9.06 13.34 0.83
CA ARG A 177 10.18 12.42 0.52
C ARG A 177 9.72 11.18 -0.23
N TRP A 178 8.69 11.30 -1.07
CA TRP A 178 8.15 10.17 -1.82
C TRP A 178 9.26 9.50 -2.65
N PRO A 179 9.38 8.16 -2.63
CA PRO A 179 10.44 7.49 -3.37
C PRO A 179 10.31 7.69 -4.89
N SER A 180 11.45 7.68 -5.60
CA SER A 180 11.44 7.68 -7.07
C SER A 180 10.72 6.44 -7.61
N GLU A 181 9.84 6.66 -8.59
CA GLU A 181 9.05 5.62 -9.27
C GLU A 181 9.79 5.02 -10.48
N GLY A 182 11.08 5.34 -10.60
CA GLY A 182 12.00 4.87 -11.63
C GLY A 182 12.10 5.78 -12.83
#